data_AF-A0A316KN52-F1
#
_entry.id   AF-A0A316KN52-F1
#
_cell.length_a   1.000
_cell.length_b   1.000
_cell.length_c   1.000
_cell.angle_alpha   90.00
_cell.angle_beta   90.00
_cell.angle_gamma   90.00
#
_symmetry.space_group_name_H-M   'P 1'
#
loop_
_entity.id
_entity.type
_entity.pdbx_description
1 polymer ?
#
loop_
_entity_poly.entity_id
_entity_poly.type
_entity_poly.pdbx_seq_one_letter_code
_entity_poly.pdbx_strand_id
1 'polypeptide(L)'
;MVHKGARVSLLITTLAATPVLAQTYSVPGGSISIDPSGQFSGSISETYSEPGYEETSNSTVSGSISPSGDISGSFQGTVTFSDGSGTFTDSYSGDIQGTITDDGQYQVQWSGPEPGTDSGVLPGFSLPAVSEPDPPLPDEPPVPDEPAVPDEPTVPDEPPVPDEPTVPDEPPVPDEPTPPDEPDVPDEPTVPDEPPEPEDPDEPTEPTTPLPRLVSDDEDGPRRERAQKALSAGESVISAIVAGTDPTEAITQRLNNIQRICETMGDEYQVACFAVTYKDLANAIRETGGDPEIGRALNEAADKLDQLVRGNLDRQKPALRAHLDTPSGTRIVTTPPMRAVRAPEVADLKRRAADILEQAETVLLRSATTVGPTRSLSFQRVAAAINSNKVLLRSS
;
A
#
# COMPACT_ATOMS: atom_id res chain seq x y z
N MET A 1 8.48 -29.24 5.02
CA MET A 1 7.07 -28.84 4.88
C MET A 1 6.85 -27.65 5.79
N VAL A 2 6.74 -26.46 5.19
CA VAL A 2 6.54 -25.20 5.90
C VAL A 2 5.07 -25.17 6.31
N HIS A 3 4.79 -25.23 7.61
CA HIS A 3 3.44 -25.19 8.14
C HIS A 3 2.92 -23.77 7.99
N LYS A 4 2.01 -23.52 7.04
CA LYS A 4 1.36 -22.22 6.88
C LYS A 4 0.55 -21.96 8.15
N GLY A 5 1.00 -21.02 8.97
CA GLY A 5 0.30 -20.56 10.15
C GLY A 5 -1.03 -19.93 9.73
N ALA A 6 -2.07 -20.26 10.48
CA ALA A 6 -3.39 -19.66 10.33
C ALA A 6 -3.24 -18.12 10.31
N ARG A 7 -3.58 -17.51 9.17
CA ARG A 7 -3.54 -16.05 9.01
C ARG A 7 -4.85 -15.51 9.52
N VAL A 8 -4.85 -14.95 10.73
CA VAL A 8 -5.99 -14.20 11.26
C VAL A 8 -6.16 -12.93 10.41
N SER A 9 -6.97 -12.99 9.35
CA SER A 9 -7.40 -11.80 8.60
C SER A 9 -8.71 -11.31 9.18
N LEU A 10 -8.67 -10.18 9.90
CA LEU A 10 -9.83 -9.60 10.56
C LEU A 10 -10.75 -8.92 9.52
N LEU A 11 -11.83 -9.59 9.10
CA LEU A 11 -12.90 -9.00 8.29
C LEU A 11 -14.18 -8.96 9.14
N ILE A 12 -14.48 -7.80 9.74
CA ILE A 12 -15.60 -7.60 10.66
C ILE A 12 -16.74 -6.84 9.96
N THR A 13 -17.96 -7.36 10.09
CA THR A 13 -19.21 -6.65 9.75
C THR A 13 -19.94 -6.34 11.06
N THR A 14 -20.19 -5.07 11.39
CA THR A 14 -20.82 -4.62 12.65
C THR A 14 -22.32 -4.36 12.52
N LEU A 15 -23.09 -4.81 13.52
CA LEU A 15 -24.47 -4.37 13.81
C LEU A 15 -24.47 -3.39 15.00
N ALA A 16 -25.38 -2.41 14.97
CA ALA A 16 -25.32 -1.14 15.69
C ALA A 16 -25.51 -1.13 17.24
N ALA A 17 -24.77 -0.18 17.86
CA ALA A 17 -24.98 0.63 19.08
C ALA A 17 -26.02 0.25 20.17
N THR A 18 -25.56 0.06 21.43
CA THR A 18 -26.01 0.62 22.75
C THR A 18 -25.27 -0.08 23.93
N PRO A 19 -25.24 0.47 25.18
CA PRO A 19 -24.04 0.46 26.03
C PRO A 19 -23.89 -0.75 26.99
N VAL A 20 -22.64 -1.00 27.40
CA VAL A 20 -22.19 -1.91 28.49
C VAL A 20 -22.60 -3.38 28.36
N LEU A 21 -22.38 -3.97 27.18
CA LEU A 21 -22.35 -5.42 27.02
C LEU A 21 -21.06 -5.81 26.32
N ALA A 22 -20.53 -6.99 26.65
CA ALA A 22 -19.38 -7.55 25.96
C ALA A 22 -19.62 -7.52 24.44
N GLN A 23 -18.67 -6.94 23.70
CA GLN A 23 -18.76 -6.79 22.25
C GLN A 23 -18.17 -8.03 21.59
N THR A 24 -18.97 -8.72 20.79
CA THR A 24 -18.52 -9.87 20.00
C THR A 24 -18.25 -9.43 18.57
N TYR A 25 -17.03 -9.70 18.11
CA TYR A 25 -16.52 -9.43 16.77
C TYR A 25 -16.45 -10.74 16.00
N SER A 26 -17.14 -10.80 14.86
CA SER A 26 -17.04 -11.94 13.94
C SER A 26 -15.77 -11.83 13.11
N VAL A 27 -15.02 -12.92 13.02
CA VAL A 27 -13.80 -13.05 12.22
C VAL A 27 -13.95 -14.25 11.27
N PRO A 28 -13.24 -14.29 10.13
CA PRO A 28 -13.15 -15.50 9.32
C PRO A 28 -12.78 -16.69 10.20
N GLY A 29 -13.59 -17.75 10.14
CA GLY A 29 -13.40 -18.94 10.95
C GLY A 29 -13.87 -18.85 12.42
N GLY A 30 -14.36 -17.72 12.93
CA GLY A 30 -14.71 -17.65 14.36
C GLY A 30 -15.28 -16.33 14.89
N SER A 31 -15.12 -16.14 16.20
CA SER A 31 -15.52 -14.89 16.86
C SER A 31 -14.65 -14.59 18.08
N ILE A 32 -14.40 -13.30 18.33
CA ILE A 32 -13.67 -12.79 19.49
C ILE A 32 -14.63 -11.90 20.28
N SER A 33 -14.77 -12.14 21.57
CA SER A 33 -15.57 -11.30 22.47
C SER A 33 -14.66 -10.49 23.37
N ILE A 34 -14.95 -9.20 23.51
CA ILE A 34 -14.25 -8.25 24.39
C ILE A 34 -15.23 -7.77 25.45
N ASP A 35 -14.90 -7.94 26.72
CA ASP A 35 -15.71 -7.47 27.83
C ASP A 35 -15.41 -6.01 28.18
N PRO A 36 -16.27 -5.35 29.00
CA PRO A 36 -16.08 -3.96 29.39
C PRO A 36 -14.80 -3.68 30.21
N SER A 37 -14.16 -4.70 30.77
CA SER A 37 -12.89 -4.58 31.49
C SER A 37 -11.67 -4.65 30.58
N GLY A 38 -11.89 -4.79 29.27
CA GLY A 38 -10.84 -4.92 28.27
C GLY A 38 -10.33 -6.35 28.12
N GLN A 39 -10.92 -7.36 28.77
CA GLN A 39 -10.53 -8.75 28.55
C GLN A 39 -11.14 -9.26 27.25
N PHE A 40 -10.36 -9.95 26.44
CA PHE A 40 -10.85 -10.56 25.20
C PHE A 40 -10.59 -12.06 25.18
N SER A 41 -11.50 -12.80 24.56
CA SER A 41 -11.34 -14.23 24.28
C SER A 41 -12.12 -14.66 23.05
N GLY A 42 -11.61 -15.66 22.33
CA GLY A 42 -12.26 -16.14 21.11
C GLY A 42 -11.71 -17.47 20.62
N SER A 43 -12.41 -18.07 19.66
CA SER A 43 -11.98 -19.27 18.96
C SER A 43 -12.14 -19.10 17.47
N ILE A 44 -11.16 -19.57 16.71
CA ILE A 44 -11.06 -19.49 15.25
C ILE A 44 -10.79 -20.89 14.70
N SER A 45 -11.55 -21.29 13.70
CA SER A 45 -11.45 -22.57 13.03
C SER A 45 -11.44 -22.36 11.52
N GLU A 46 -10.37 -22.75 10.85
CA GLU A 46 -10.24 -22.66 9.40
C GLU A 46 -9.98 -24.05 8.80
N THR A 47 -10.75 -24.42 7.78
CA THR A 47 -10.55 -25.67 7.04
C THR A 47 -10.19 -25.35 5.59
N TYR A 48 -9.08 -25.92 5.13
CA TYR A 48 -8.63 -25.91 3.75
C TYR A 48 -8.76 -27.32 3.17
N SER A 49 -9.41 -27.44 2.00
CA SER A 49 -9.64 -28.74 1.36
C SER A 49 -9.23 -28.71 -0.11
N GLU A 50 -8.38 -29.65 -0.50
CA GLU A 50 -8.01 -29.97 -1.88
C GLU A 50 -8.23 -31.47 -2.15
N PRO A 51 -8.32 -31.93 -3.42
CA PRO A 51 -8.47 -33.34 -3.73
C PRO A 51 -7.33 -34.20 -3.15
N GLY A 52 -7.63 -34.99 -2.12
CA GLY A 52 -6.66 -35.85 -1.43
C GLY A 52 -5.92 -35.17 -0.27
N TYR A 53 -6.27 -33.94 0.10
CA TYR A 53 -5.64 -33.19 1.17
C TYR A 53 -6.67 -32.34 1.92
N GLU A 54 -6.74 -32.50 3.24
CA GLU A 54 -7.57 -31.67 4.12
C GLU A 54 -6.74 -31.18 5.30
N GLU A 55 -6.79 -29.88 5.56
CA GLU A 55 -6.13 -29.23 6.68
C GLU A 55 -7.18 -28.47 7.48
N THR A 56 -7.29 -28.74 8.78
CA THR A 56 -8.15 -28.00 9.70
C THR A 56 -7.32 -27.42 10.82
N SER A 57 -7.31 -26.10 10.94
CA SER A 57 -6.70 -25.38 12.06
C SER A 57 -7.78 -24.93 13.05
N ASN A 58 -7.54 -25.12 14.34
CA ASN A 58 -8.37 -24.62 15.42
C ASN A 58 -7.49 -23.84 16.39
N SER A 59 -7.82 -22.59 16.66
CA SER A 59 -7.09 -21.69 17.56
C SER A 59 -8.03 -21.12 18.59
N THR A 60 -7.55 -20.94 19.82
CA THR A 60 -8.16 -20.14 20.86
C THR A 60 -7.25 -18.97 21.15
N VAL A 61 -7.82 -17.78 21.30
CA VAL A 61 -7.11 -16.54 21.60
C VAL A 61 -7.67 -15.92 22.87
N SER A 62 -6.80 -15.34 23.71
CA SER A 62 -7.22 -14.63 24.93
C SER A 62 -6.21 -13.57 25.35
N GLY A 63 -6.67 -12.50 25.98
CA GLY A 63 -5.79 -11.44 26.47
C GLY A 63 -6.55 -10.25 27.06
N SER A 64 -5.86 -9.13 27.16
CA SER A 64 -6.39 -7.88 27.69
C SER A 64 -5.93 -6.66 26.89
N ILE A 65 -6.79 -5.64 26.89
CA ILE A 65 -6.52 -4.31 26.36
C ILE A 65 -6.47 -3.35 27.56
N SER A 66 -5.34 -2.69 27.76
CA SER A 66 -5.18 -1.70 28.82
C SER A 66 -5.98 -0.43 28.51
N PRO A 67 -6.28 0.42 29.51
CA PRO A 67 -6.90 1.72 29.26
C PRO A 67 -6.03 2.68 28.44
N SER A 68 -4.69 2.46 28.40
CA SER A 68 -3.77 3.19 27.52
C SER A 68 -3.75 2.66 26.10
N GLY A 69 -4.51 1.61 25.80
CA GLY A 69 -4.60 1.00 24.49
C GLY A 69 -3.57 -0.10 24.22
N ASP A 70 -2.81 -0.55 25.22
CA ASP A 70 -1.85 -1.65 25.04
C ASP A 70 -2.58 -3.00 25.01
N ILE A 71 -2.37 -3.77 23.94
CA ILE A 71 -2.91 -5.12 23.77
C ILE A 71 -1.85 -6.12 24.23
N SER A 72 -2.24 -7.05 25.08
CA SER A 72 -1.40 -8.18 25.50
C SER A 72 -2.22 -9.45 25.60
N GLY A 73 -1.72 -10.57 25.10
CA GLY A 73 -2.44 -11.83 25.13
C GLY A 73 -1.63 -13.00 24.63
N SER A 74 -2.31 -14.11 24.39
CA SER A 74 -1.74 -15.32 23.81
C SER A 74 -2.76 -16.05 22.97
N PHE A 75 -2.26 -16.92 22.09
CA PHE A 75 -3.07 -17.86 21.34
C PHE A 75 -2.47 -19.27 21.43
N GLN A 76 -3.34 -20.26 21.31
CA GLN A 76 -2.96 -21.66 21.27
C GLN A 76 -3.92 -22.42 20.36
N GLY A 77 -3.42 -23.40 19.64
CA GLY A 77 -4.23 -24.13 18.68
C GLY A 77 -3.64 -25.46 18.26
N THR A 78 -4.40 -26.16 17.43
CA THR A 78 -4.01 -27.41 16.80
C THR A 78 -4.27 -27.34 15.31
N VAL A 79 -3.37 -27.86 14.50
CA VAL A 79 -3.60 -28.10 13.08
C VAL A 79 -3.67 -29.59 12.83
N THR A 80 -4.76 -30.04 12.21
CA THR A 80 -4.98 -31.42 11.81
C THR A 80 -4.89 -31.53 10.30
N PHE A 81 -4.03 -32.40 9.80
CA PHE A 81 -3.83 -32.67 8.39
C PHE A 81 -4.23 -34.11 8.06
N SER A 82 -4.97 -34.31 6.97
CA SER A 82 -5.38 -35.62 6.47
C SER A 82 -4.99 -35.73 4.99
N ASP A 83 -4.16 -36.72 4.65
CA ASP A 83 -3.56 -36.87 3.31
C ASP A 83 -3.74 -38.27 2.72
N GLY A 84 -4.87 -38.95 2.96
CA GLY A 84 -5.13 -40.31 2.48
C GLY A 84 -4.20 -41.41 3.04
N SER A 85 -3.06 -41.06 3.63
CA SER A 85 -2.10 -41.94 4.28
C SER A 85 -2.27 -42.01 5.79
N GLY A 86 -2.91 -40.99 6.37
CA GLY A 86 -3.25 -40.92 7.79
C GLY A 86 -3.82 -39.55 8.16
N THR A 87 -4.00 -39.33 9.46
CA THR A 87 -4.32 -38.00 10.01
C THR A 87 -3.25 -37.64 11.02
N PHE A 88 -2.64 -36.49 10.85
CA PHE A 88 -1.60 -35.94 11.72
C PHE A 88 -2.15 -34.71 12.44
N THR A 89 -1.74 -34.46 13.68
CA THR A 89 -2.14 -33.26 14.43
C THR A 89 -0.94 -32.67 15.14
N ASP A 90 -0.71 -31.38 14.91
CA ASP A 90 0.34 -30.60 15.57
C ASP A 90 -0.29 -29.49 16.42
N SER A 91 0.38 -29.08 17.49
CA SER A 91 -0.09 -27.99 18.36
C SER A 91 0.87 -26.81 18.32
N TYR A 92 0.33 -25.61 18.33
CA TYR A 92 1.10 -24.37 18.32
C TYR A 92 0.58 -23.39 19.36
N SER A 93 1.44 -22.49 19.80
CA SER A 93 1.07 -21.40 20.69
C SER A 93 2.00 -20.21 20.48
N GLY A 94 1.57 -19.06 20.98
CA GLY A 94 2.29 -17.81 20.81
C GLY A 94 1.72 -16.66 21.63
N ASP A 95 2.45 -15.56 21.71
CA ASP A 95 2.06 -14.35 22.42
C ASP A 95 1.53 -13.32 21.44
N ILE A 96 0.68 -12.41 21.92
CA ILE A 96 0.11 -11.29 21.18
C ILE A 96 0.48 -10.01 21.90
N GLN A 97 1.02 -9.05 21.17
CA GLN A 97 1.31 -7.70 21.66
C GLN A 97 0.82 -6.68 20.64
N GLY A 98 0.34 -5.53 21.09
CA GLY A 98 -0.12 -4.52 20.16
C GLY A 98 -0.56 -3.24 20.82
N THR A 99 -1.10 -2.34 20.01
CA THR A 99 -1.70 -1.10 20.48
C THR A 99 -3.02 -0.89 19.76
N ILE A 100 -3.96 -0.22 20.43
CA ILE A 100 -5.20 0.26 19.86
C ILE A 100 -5.49 1.66 20.36
N THR A 101 -5.87 2.56 19.46
CA THR A 101 -6.18 3.95 19.75
C THR A 101 -7.68 4.15 19.98
N ASP A 102 -8.05 5.32 20.53
CA ASP A 102 -9.45 5.70 20.78
C ASP A 102 -10.33 5.73 19.53
N ASP A 103 -9.76 6.01 18.36
CA ASP A 103 -10.44 5.96 17.06
C ASP A 103 -10.51 4.55 16.47
N GLY A 104 -10.11 3.54 17.24
CA GLY A 104 -10.20 2.13 16.89
C GLY A 104 -9.10 1.63 15.95
N GLN A 105 -8.07 2.42 15.63
CA GLN A 105 -6.92 1.92 14.86
C GLN A 105 -6.13 0.97 15.74
N TYR A 106 -5.85 -0.23 15.26
CA TYR A 106 -5.06 -1.21 15.98
C TYR A 106 -3.86 -1.68 15.16
N GLN A 107 -2.82 -2.07 15.88
CA GLN A 107 -1.68 -2.81 15.34
C GLN A 107 -1.35 -3.92 16.32
N VAL A 108 -1.45 -5.17 15.88
CA VAL A 108 -1.11 -6.35 16.66
C VAL A 108 0.01 -7.14 16.00
N GLN A 109 0.92 -7.63 16.82
CA GLN A 109 2.00 -8.52 16.46
C GLN A 109 1.85 -9.80 17.27
N TRP A 110 2.21 -10.93 16.68
CA TRP A 110 2.26 -12.19 17.42
C TRP A 110 3.60 -12.91 17.23
N SER A 111 4.05 -13.55 18.30
CA SER A 111 5.17 -14.49 18.31
C SER A 111 4.62 -15.91 18.11
N GLY A 112 5.35 -16.80 17.45
CA GLY A 112 4.88 -18.16 17.19
C GLY A 112 5.68 -18.86 16.09
N PRO A 113 5.27 -20.06 15.65
CA PRO A 113 5.94 -20.76 14.54
C PRO A 113 5.93 -19.96 13.23
N GLU A 114 4.93 -19.08 13.05
CA GLU A 114 4.93 -18.04 12.01
C GLU A 114 4.63 -16.67 12.64
N PRO A 115 5.66 -15.84 12.95
CA PRO A 115 5.45 -14.51 13.47
C PRO A 115 4.88 -13.59 12.39
N GLY A 116 3.96 -12.71 12.78
CA GLY A 116 3.29 -11.79 11.86
C GLY A 116 2.82 -10.52 12.54
N THR A 117 2.36 -9.58 11.72
CA THR A 117 1.80 -8.31 12.15
C THR A 117 0.53 -8.05 11.36
N ASP A 118 -0.53 -7.64 12.04
CA ASP A 118 -1.78 -7.19 11.46
C ASP A 118 -2.12 -5.80 11.97
N SER A 119 -2.79 -5.01 11.15
CA SER A 119 -3.20 -3.65 11.49
C SER A 119 -4.49 -3.30 10.76
N GLY A 120 -5.38 -2.60 11.43
CA GLY A 120 -6.68 -2.27 10.86
C GLY A 120 -7.46 -1.31 11.75
N VAL A 121 -8.76 -1.22 11.49
CA VAL A 121 -9.69 -0.36 12.25
C VAL A 121 -10.76 -1.24 12.86
N LEU A 122 -11.00 -1.12 14.16
CA LEU A 122 -12.14 -1.71 14.86
C LEU A 122 -13.29 -0.70 14.92
N PRO A 123 -14.26 -0.74 13.98
CA PRO A 123 -15.36 0.20 13.97
C PRO A 123 -16.25 0.02 15.20
N GLY A 124 -16.48 1.10 15.94
CA GLY A 124 -17.35 1.10 17.13
C GLY A 124 -16.66 0.63 18.42
N PHE A 125 -15.36 0.34 18.37
CA PHE A 125 -14.56 0.15 19.57
C PHE A 125 -14.30 1.51 20.25
N SER A 126 -14.35 1.52 21.57
CA SER A 126 -13.96 2.65 22.41
C SER A 126 -13.15 2.07 23.56
N LEU A 127 -12.02 2.68 23.92
CA LEU A 127 -11.22 2.22 25.04
C LEU A 127 -12.06 2.23 26.33
N PRO A 128 -11.85 1.25 27.23
CA PRO A 128 -12.53 1.24 28.52
C PRO A 128 -12.18 2.52 29.26
N ALA A 129 -13.19 3.33 29.57
CA ALA A 129 -13.00 4.56 30.32
C ALA A 129 -12.29 4.21 31.64
N VAL A 130 -11.18 4.90 31.92
CA VAL A 130 -10.53 4.84 33.23
C VAL A 130 -11.58 5.26 34.24
N SER A 131 -12.19 4.29 34.92
CA SER A 131 -12.94 4.57 36.13
C SER A 131 -11.89 4.89 37.18
N GLU A 132 -11.40 6.13 37.18
CA GLU A 132 -10.71 6.67 38.34
C GLU A 132 -11.68 6.49 39.51
N PRO A 133 -11.24 5.90 40.64
CA PRO A 133 -12.07 5.91 41.83
C PRO A 133 -12.40 7.38 42.13
N ASP A 134 -13.70 7.69 42.20
CA ASP A 134 -14.22 9.02 42.47
C ASP A 134 -13.38 9.66 43.60
N PRO A 135 -12.68 10.78 43.35
CA PRO A 135 -11.93 11.43 44.40
C PRO A 135 -12.93 11.78 45.52
N PRO A 136 -12.60 11.53 46.81
CA PRO A 136 -13.49 11.90 47.89
C PRO A 136 -13.82 13.39 47.73
N LEU A 137 -15.12 13.71 47.68
CA LEU A 137 -15.60 15.08 47.51
C LEU A 137 -14.83 16.01 48.46
N PRO A 138 -14.20 17.08 47.94
CA PRO A 138 -13.59 18.08 48.82
C PRO A 138 -14.68 18.64 49.75
N ASP A 139 -14.38 18.74 51.04
CA ASP A 139 -15.28 19.43 51.99
C ASP A 139 -15.64 20.81 51.44
N GLU A 140 -16.94 21.14 51.45
CA GLU A 140 -17.44 22.40 50.92
C GLU A 140 -16.69 23.58 51.56
N PRO A 141 -16.13 24.51 50.75
CA PRO A 141 -15.51 25.71 51.28
C PRO A 141 -16.58 26.57 52.00
N PRO A 142 -16.22 27.28 53.08
CA PRO A 142 -17.16 28.17 53.75
C PRO A 142 -17.67 29.22 52.76
N VAL A 143 -18.98 29.43 52.76
CA VAL A 143 -19.66 30.40 51.90
C VAL A 143 -19.10 31.79 52.18
N PRO A 144 -18.57 32.52 51.18
CA PRO A 144 -18.16 33.91 51.36
C PRO A 144 -19.37 34.78 51.69
N ASP A 145 -19.20 35.73 52.61
CA ASP A 145 -20.25 36.73 52.90
C ASP A 145 -20.63 37.49 51.63
N GLU A 146 -21.94 37.67 51.43
CA GLU A 146 -22.49 38.34 50.25
C GLU A 146 -21.93 39.78 50.12
N PRO A 147 -21.41 40.17 48.94
CA PRO A 147 -20.97 41.54 48.72
C PRO A 147 -22.17 42.48 48.71
N ALA A 148 -21.98 43.69 49.25
CA ALA A 148 -23.00 44.72 49.23
C ALA A 148 -23.40 45.05 47.78
N VAL A 149 -24.71 45.11 47.53
CA VAL A 149 -25.31 45.42 46.23
C VAL A 149 -24.79 46.78 45.73
N PRO A 150 -24.19 46.86 44.53
CA PRO A 150 -23.84 48.13 43.93
C PRO A 150 -25.10 48.92 43.57
N ASP A 151 -25.08 50.24 43.76
CA ASP A 151 -26.16 51.13 43.31
C ASP A 151 -26.38 50.99 41.79
N GLU A 152 -27.64 50.97 41.37
CA GLU A 152 -28.01 50.80 39.96
C GLU A 152 -27.42 51.91 39.09
N PRO A 153 -26.79 51.56 37.95
CA PRO A 153 -26.26 52.56 37.04
C PRO A 153 -27.41 53.32 36.38
N THR A 154 -27.27 54.65 36.29
CA THR A 154 -28.21 55.49 35.55
C THR A 154 -28.25 55.09 34.08
N VAL A 155 -29.46 54.90 33.55
CA VAL A 155 -29.71 54.51 32.16
C VAL A 155 -29.11 55.57 31.22
N PRO A 156 -28.21 55.20 30.30
CA PRO A 156 -27.73 56.12 29.27
C PRO A 156 -28.86 56.53 28.32
N ASP A 157 -28.90 57.79 27.91
CA ASP A 157 -29.84 58.27 26.90
C ASP A 157 -29.66 57.50 25.58
N GLU A 158 -30.78 57.21 24.91
CA GLU A 158 -30.77 56.50 23.63
C GLU A 158 -29.95 57.26 22.58
N PRO A 159 -29.04 56.59 21.85
CA PRO A 159 -28.29 57.22 20.79
C PRO A 159 -29.23 57.63 19.64
N PRO A 160 -28.92 58.73 18.92
CA PRO A 160 -29.70 59.11 17.75
C PRO A 160 -29.63 58.04 16.67
N VAL A 161 -30.75 57.82 15.99
CA VAL A 161 -30.86 56.86 14.89
C VAL A 161 -29.93 57.31 13.76
N PRO A 162 -29.03 56.44 13.25
CA PRO A 162 -28.18 56.79 12.12
C PRO A 162 -29.04 57.05 10.87
N ASP A 163 -28.66 58.06 10.08
CA ASP A 163 -29.29 58.32 8.78
C ASP A 163 -29.09 57.13 7.84
N GLU A 164 -30.11 56.84 7.03
CA GLU A 164 -30.06 55.73 6.07
C GLU A 164 -28.94 55.95 5.04
N PRO A 165 -28.15 54.92 4.74
CA PRO A 165 -27.08 55.02 3.77
C PRO A 165 -27.64 55.31 2.38
N THR A 166 -27.05 56.28 1.68
CA THR A 166 -27.38 56.56 0.28
C THR A 166 -27.05 55.35 -0.58
N VAL A 167 -27.98 54.95 -1.45
CA VAL A 167 -27.82 53.85 -2.40
C VAL A 167 -26.63 54.19 -3.33
N PRO A 168 -25.63 53.30 -3.46
CA PRO A 168 -24.55 53.50 -4.42
C PRO A 168 -25.10 53.55 -5.85
N ASP A 169 -24.57 54.44 -6.69
CA ASP A 169 -24.88 54.46 -8.12
C ASP A 169 -24.49 53.12 -8.78
N GLU A 170 -25.29 52.66 -9.73
CA GLU A 170 -24.99 51.44 -10.48
C GLU A 170 -23.67 51.58 -11.23
N PRO A 171 -22.78 50.55 -11.17
CA PRO A 171 -21.53 50.59 -11.91
C PRO A 171 -21.82 50.61 -13.42
N PRO A 172 -20.98 51.30 -14.22
CA PRO A 172 -21.11 51.27 -15.67
C PRO A 172 -20.93 49.84 -16.18
N VAL A 173 -21.74 49.49 -17.20
CA VAL A 173 -21.64 48.19 -17.87
C VAL A 173 -20.29 48.10 -18.57
N PRO A 174 -19.49 47.04 -18.36
CA PRO A 174 -18.23 46.86 -19.06
C PRO A 174 -18.47 46.78 -20.57
N ASP A 175 -17.61 47.44 -21.35
CA ASP A 175 -17.60 47.30 -22.80
C ASP A 175 -17.36 45.83 -23.20
N GLU A 176 -18.05 45.37 -24.25
CA GLU A 176 -17.83 44.03 -24.77
C GLU A 176 -16.39 43.90 -25.29
N PRO A 177 -15.68 42.81 -24.94
CA PRO A 177 -14.34 42.58 -25.43
C PRO A 177 -14.37 42.44 -26.96
N THR A 178 -13.46 43.13 -27.64
CA THR A 178 -13.21 42.91 -29.07
C THR A 178 -12.84 41.44 -29.31
N PRO A 179 -13.39 40.80 -30.35
CA PRO A 179 -13.00 39.44 -30.68
C PRO A 179 -11.49 39.38 -30.97
N PRO A 180 -10.80 38.33 -30.53
CA PRO A 180 -9.40 38.14 -30.88
C PRO A 180 -9.26 37.98 -32.40
N ASP A 181 -8.16 38.52 -32.93
CA ASP A 181 -7.78 38.31 -34.33
C ASP A 181 -7.65 36.81 -34.62
N GLU A 182 -8.05 36.39 -35.82
CA GLU A 182 -7.87 35.00 -36.26
C GLU A 182 -6.37 34.66 -36.29
N PRO A 183 -5.95 33.52 -35.72
CA PRO A 183 -4.57 33.11 -35.77
C PRO A 183 -4.15 32.83 -37.21
N ASP A 184 -2.95 33.28 -37.58
CA ASP A 184 -2.32 32.96 -38.86
C ASP A 184 -2.24 31.44 -39.07
N VAL A 185 -2.50 31.00 -40.30
CA VAL A 185 -2.43 29.59 -40.69
C VAL A 185 -0.97 29.14 -40.59
N PRO A 186 -0.65 28.07 -39.85
CA PRO A 186 0.71 27.55 -39.81
C PRO A 186 1.17 27.11 -41.20
N ASP A 187 2.41 27.44 -41.57
CA ASP A 187 3.04 26.92 -42.78
C ASP A 187 3.06 25.38 -42.77
N GLU A 188 2.82 24.77 -43.94
CA GLU A 188 2.86 23.32 -44.08
C GLU A 188 4.25 22.77 -43.70
N PRO A 189 4.31 21.69 -42.91
CA PRO A 189 5.58 21.08 -42.54
C PRO A 189 6.27 20.52 -43.79
N THR A 190 7.56 20.85 -43.94
CA THR A 190 8.41 20.24 -44.98
C THR A 190 8.47 18.73 -44.80
N VAL A 191 8.26 18.00 -45.89
CA VAL A 191 8.33 16.54 -45.94
C VAL A 191 9.75 16.09 -45.54
N PRO A 192 9.91 15.18 -44.56
CA PRO A 192 11.21 14.61 -44.24
C PRO A 192 11.76 13.80 -45.41
N ASP A 193 13.07 13.90 -45.67
CA ASP A 193 13.75 13.08 -46.66
C ASP A 193 13.63 11.58 -46.31
N GLU A 194 13.47 10.74 -47.34
CA GLU A 194 13.40 9.30 -47.18
C GLU A 194 14.72 8.74 -46.62
N PRO A 195 14.66 7.85 -45.61
CA PRO A 195 15.85 7.19 -45.09
C PRO A 195 16.47 6.28 -46.17
N PRO A 196 17.81 6.16 -46.21
CA PRO A 196 18.48 5.25 -47.13
C PRO A 196 18.10 3.79 -46.85
N GLU A 197 17.99 2.98 -47.91
CA GLU A 197 17.74 1.55 -47.82
C GLU A 197 18.85 0.85 -47.02
N PRO A 198 18.50 -0.10 -46.13
CA PRO A 198 19.48 -0.88 -45.40
C PRO A 198 20.22 -1.84 -46.33
N GLU A 199 21.53 -1.98 -46.12
CA GLU A 199 22.35 -2.97 -46.83
C GLU A 199 21.97 -4.41 -46.40
N ASP A 200 21.94 -5.32 -47.38
CA ASP A 200 21.63 -6.74 -47.17
C ASP A 200 22.65 -7.41 -46.24
N PRO A 201 22.21 -8.23 -45.25
CA PRO A 201 23.11 -8.96 -44.38
C PRO A 201 23.81 -10.13 -45.09
N ASP A 202 25.11 -10.29 -44.84
CA ASP A 202 25.94 -11.38 -45.34
C ASP A 202 25.42 -12.78 -44.91
N GLU A 203 25.55 -13.76 -45.83
CA GLU A 203 25.12 -15.14 -45.63
C GLU A 203 25.92 -15.88 -44.54
N PRO A 204 25.27 -16.72 -43.71
CA PRO A 204 25.95 -17.45 -42.64
C PRO A 204 26.79 -18.61 -43.19
N THR A 205 28.00 -18.74 -42.67
CA THR A 205 28.90 -19.87 -42.94
C THR A 205 28.43 -21.16 -42.26
N GLU A 206 28.54 -22.28 -42.98
CA GLU A 206 28.06 -23.60 -42.53
C GLU A 206 28.87 -24.18 -41.34
N PRO A 207 28.23 -24.88 -40.39
CA PRO A 207 28.94 -25.50 -39.28
C PRO A 207 29.56 -26.85 -39.66
N THR A 208 30.82 -27.04 -39.29
CA THR A 208 31.55 -28.31 -39.36
C THR A 208 31.00 -29.36 -38.39
N THR A 209 30.94 -30.60 -38.88
CA THR A 209 30.45 -31.85 -38.27
C THR A 209 31.10 -32.23 -36.92
N PRO A 210 30.35 -32.73 -35.91
CA PRO A 210 30.93 -33.32 -34.71
C PRO A 210 31.15 -34.84 -34.81
N LEU A 211 32.21 -35.33 -34.16
CA LEU A 211 32.57 -36.75 -34.00
C LEU A 211 31.72 -37.45 -32.92
N PRO A 212 31.53 -38.79 -32.98
CA PRO A 212 30.66 -39.51 -32.05
C PRO A 212 31.42 -40.00 -30.81
N ARG A 213 30.83 -39.86 -29.61
CA ARG A 213 31.14 -40.69 -28.44
C ARG A 213 29.89 -41.06 -27.64
N LEU A 214 29.49 -42.30 -27.85
CA LEU A 214 29.10 -43.36 -26.90
C LEU A 214 28.44 -42.94 -25.57
N VAL A 215 27.11 -43.07 -25.59
CA VAL A 215 26.19 -43.65 -24.59
C VAL A 215 26.67 -43.88 -23.15
N SER A 216 25.96 -43.26 -22.22
CA SER A 216 25.27 -43.94 -21.13
C SER A 216 23.97 -43.17 -20.83
N ASP A 217 22.85 -43.86 -20.97
CA ASP A 217 21.48 -43.46 -20.61
C ASP A 217 21.42 -43.01 -19.12
N ASP A 218 20.61 -42.04 -18.68
CA ASP A 218 19.14 -41.97 -18.77
C ASP A 218 18.62 -40.50 -18.70
N GLU A 219 17.62 -40.21 -19.55
CA GLU A 219 16.44 -39.31 -19.36
C GLU A 219 16.65 -37.88 -18.77
N ASP A 220 16.76 -36.86 -19.66
CA ASP A 220 15.93 -35.62 -19.74
C ASP A 220 16.61 -34.60 -20.71
N GLY A 221 16.86 -35.07 -21.93
CA GLY A 221 17.79 -34.51 -22.92
C GLY A 221 17.34 -33.38 -23.87
N PRO A 222 16.10 -32.83 -23.89
CA PRO A 222 15.81 -31.64 -24.71
C PRO A 222 15.90 -30.32 -23.94
N ARG A 223 15.96 -30.34 -22.60
CA ARG A 223 15.92 -29.11 -21.77
C ARG A 223 17.29 -28.46 -21.59
N ARG A 224 18.36 -29.24 -21.44
CA ARG A 224 19.70 -28.71 -21.14
C ARG A 224 20.38 -28.00 -22.31
N GLU A 225 20.14 -28.44 -23.54
CA GLU A 225 20.74 -27.82 -24.74
C GLU A 225 19.96 -26.56 -25.18
N ARG A 226 18.64 -26.51 -24.96
CA ARG A 226 17.86 -25.26 -25.07
C ARG A 226 18.23 -24.26 -23.96
N ALA A 227 18.53 -24.74 -22.74
CA ALA A 227 19.00 -23.89 -21.67
C ALA A 227 20.39 -23.30 -21.95
N GLN A 228 21.33 -24.07 -22.52
CA GLN A 228 22.67 -23.55 -22.83
C GLN A 228 22.69 -22.61 -24.05
N LYS A 229 21.77 -22.78 -25.02
CA LYS A 229 21.61 -21.84 -26.15
C LYS A 229 20.85 -20.55 -25.78
N ALA A 230 20.10 -20.55 -24.67
CA ALA A 230 19.52 -19.33 -24.08
C ALA A 230 20.55 -18.51 -23.27
N LEU A 231 21.64 -19.13 -22.79
CA LEU A 231 22.63 -18.47 -21.95
C LEU A 231 23.63 -17.53 -22.66
N SER A 232 23.57 -17.36 -23.98
CA SER A 232 24.48 -16.47 -24.73
C SER A 232 23.82 -15.26 -25.39
N ALA A 233 22.55 -14.98 -25.12
CA ALA A 233 21.87 -13.83 -25.69
C ALA A 233 21.06 -13.09 -24.62
N GLY A 234 21.72 -12.18 -23.89
CA GLY A 234 21.11 -11.03 -23.19
C GLY A 234 19.67 -11.21 -22.70
N GLU A 235 19.43 -12.22 -21.85
CA GLU A 235 18.06 -12.51 -21.41
C GLU A 235 17.60 -11.47 -20.39
N SER A 236 16.78 -10.55 -20.91
CA SER A 236 15.95 -9.60 -20.20
C SER A 236 15.23 -10.25 -19.01
N VAL A 237 14.90 -9.39 -18.07
CA VAL A 237 14.38 -9.62 -16.72
C VAL A 237 12.94 -10.16 -16.72
N ILE A 238 12.61 -11.06 -17.65
CA ILE A 238 11.26 -11.58 -17.89
C ILE A 238 11.06 -12.96 -17.22
N SER A 239 12.12 -13.69 -16.84
CA SER A 239 11.97 -15.07 -16.35
C SER A 239 11.89 -15.25 -14.83
N ALA A 240 11.80 -14.19 -14.02
CA ALA A 240 11.51 -14.32 -12.57
C ALA A 240 10.00 -14.42 -12.26
N ILE A 241 9.16 -14.32 -13.30
CA ILE A 241 7.71 -14.54 -13.19
C ILE A 241 7.35 -16.02 -13.45
N VAL A 242 8.34 -16.88 -13.69
CA VAL A 242 8.12 -18.33 -13.88
C VAL A 242 8.57 -19.11 -12.64
N ALA A 243 7.78 -18.99 -11.56
CA ALA A 243 7.80 -19.91 -10.43
C ALA A 243 6.43 -19.98 -9.71
N GLY A 244 5.33 -20.12 -10.47
CA GLY A 244 4.03 -20.53 -9.92
C GLY A 244 3.34 -19.58 -8.92
N THR A 245 3.77 -18.32 -8.82
CA THR A 245 3.14 -17.31 -7.95
C THR A 245 2.00 -16.59 -8.68
N ASP A 246 0.95 -16.22 -7.95
CA ASP A 246 -0.14 -15.39 -8.45
C ASP A 246 0.44 -14.07 -9.03
N PRO A 247 0.07 -13.66 -10.26
CA PRO A 247 0.62 -12.47 -10.91
C PRO A 247 0.39 -11.19 -10.08
N THR A 248 -0.69 -11.12 -9.32
CA THR A 248 -0.99 -10.02 -8.38
C THR A 248 0.00 -10.01 -7.22
N GLU A 249 0.32 -11.18 -6.68
CA GLU A 249 1.26 -11.33 -5.56
C GLU A 249 2.66 -10.88 -5.98
N ALA A 250 3.10 -11.26 -7.18
CA ALA A 250 4.38 -10.81 -7.73
C ALA A 250 4.45 -9.28 -7.87
N ILE A 251 3.36 -8.63 -8.32
CA ILE A 251 3.27 -7.17 -8.43
C ILE A 251 3.34 -6.52 -7.04
N THR A 252 2.56 -7.03 -6.09
CA THR A 252 2.48 -6.51 -4.72
C THR A 252 3.83 -6.62 -4.00
N GLN A 253 4.49 -7.78 -4.10
CA GLN A 253 5.83 -7.98 -3.55
C GLN A 253 6.84 -7.01 -4.14
N ARG A 254 6.74 -6.71 -5.44
CA ARG A 254 7.63 -5.75 -6.09
C ARG A 254 7.37 -4.32 -5.62
N LEU A 255 6.11 -3.92 -5.42
CA LEU A 255 5.76 -2.61 -4.85
C LEU A 255 6.28 -2.45 -3.41
N ASN A 256 6.16 -3.48 -2.57
CA ASN A 256 6.70 -3.48 -1.21
C ASN A 256 8.24 -3.42 -1.22
N ASN A 257 8.89 -4.07 -2.20
CA ASN A 257 10.33 -3.95 -2.34
C ASN A 257 10.75 -2.54 -2.74
N ILE A 258 10.03 -1.92 -3.68
CA ILE A 258 10.24 -0.53 -4.09
C ILE A 258 10.18 0.42 -2.89
N GLN A 259 9.20 0.22 -2.00
CA GLN A 259 9.08 0.98 -0.75
C GLN A 259 10.39 1.01 0.03
N ARG A 260 10.91 -0.17 0.39
CA ARG A 260 12.11 -0.33 1.22
C ARG A 260 13.35 0.27 0.57
N ILE A 261 13.47 0.14 -0.75
CA ILE A 261 14.61 0.67 -1.49
C ILE A 261 14.56 2.19 -1.50
N CYS A 262 13.42 2.77 -1.87
CA CYS A 262 13.31 4.22 -2.02
C CYS A 262 13.38 4.96 -0.69
N GLU A 263 13.01 4.32 0.42
CA GLU A 263 13.22 4.85 1.78
C GLU A 263 14.70 5.09 2.10
N THR A 264 15.61 4.25 1.56
CA THR A 264 17.05 4.36 1.83
C THR A 264 17.79 5.39 0.95
N MET A 265 17.13 5.92 -0.09
CA MET A 265 17.79 6.72 -1.14
C MET A 265 18.08 8.18 -0.77
N GLY A 266 17.70 8.63 0.42
CA GLY A 266 17.78 10.03 0.82
C GLY A 266 16.68 10.89 0.17
N ASP A 267 16.25 11.93 0.88
CA ASP A 267 15.05 12.67 0.53
C ASP A 267 15.10 13.30 -0.88
N GLU A 268 16.28 13.75 -1.32
CA GLU A 268 16.45 14.36 -2.63
C GLU A 268 16.37 13.37 -3.79
N TYR A 269 16.48 12.07 -3.56
CA TYR A 269 16.38 11.05 -4.62
C TYR A 269 15.11 10.21 -4.52
N GLN A 270 14.37 10.30 -3.42
CA GLN A 270 13.23 9.42 -3.15
C GLN A 270 12.15 9.48 -4.23
N VAL A 271 11.75 10.68 -4.70
CA VAL A 271 10.75 10.83 -5.77
C VAL A 271 11.24 10.26 -7.09
N ALA A 272 12.53 10.46 -7.43
CA ALA A 272 13.15 9.88 -8.61
C ALA A 272 13.24 8.36 -8.54
N CYS A 273 13.43 7.80 -7.34
CA CYS A 273 13.39 6.37 -7.11
C CYS A 273 12.02 5.77 -7.42
N PHE A 274 10.94 6.38 -6.92
CA PHE A 274 9.59 5.92 -7.24
C PHE A 274 9.28 6.03 -8.73
N ALA A 275 9.66 7.14 -9.38
CA ALA A 275 9.45 7.33 -10.82
C ALA A 275 10.08 6.19 -11.65
N VAL A 276 11.37 5.92 -11.42
CA VAL A 276 12.13 4.91 -12.16
C VAL A 276 11.59 3.51 -11.89
N THR A 277 11.38 3.16 -10.62
CA THR A 277 11.00 1.80 -10.24
C THR A 277 9.56 1.45 -10.59
N TYR A 278 8.63 2.41 -10.56
CA TYR A 278 7.26 2.23 -11.06
C TYR A 278 7.25 2.02 -12.58
N LYS A 279 8.09 2.77 -13.32
CA LYS A 279 8.23 2.59 -14.76
C LYS A 279 8.73 1.18 -15.09
N ASP A 280 9.75 0.71 -14.37
CA ASP A 280 10.31 -0.62 -14.53
C ASP A 280 9.28 -1.71 -14.22
N LEU A 281 8.49 -1.54 -13.16
CA LEU A 281 7.41 -2.48 -12.81
C LEU A 281 6.31 -2.50 -13.88
N ALA A 282 5.88 -1.33 -14.37
CA ALA A 282 4.87 -1.24 -15.42
C ALA A 282 5.32 -1.93 -16.72
N ASN A 283 6.58 -1.75 -17.10
CA ASN A 283 7.18 -2.44 -18.25
C ASN A 283 7.21 -3.96 -18.05
N ALA A 284 7.61 -4.42 -16.85
CA ALA A 284 7.63 -5.84 -16.52
C ALA A 284 6.23 -6.47 -16.62
N ILE A 285 5.20 -5.81 -16.08
CA ILE A 285 3.80 -6.28 -16.16
C ILE A 285 3.37 -6.49 -17.62
N ARG A 286 3.72 -5.54 -18.50
CA ARG A 286 3.41 -5.62 -19.92
C ARG A 286 4.13 -6.78 -20.61
N GLU A 287 5.40 -6.99 -20.29
CA GLU A 287 6.23 -8.04 -20.89
C GLU A 287 5.82 -9.45 -20.46
N THR A 288 5.31 -9.59 -19.24
CA THR A 288 5.00 -10.90 -18.65
C THR A 288 3.53 -11.28 -18.74
N GLY A 289 2.71 -10.46 -19.41
CA GLY A 289 1.27 -10.72 -19.57
C GLY A 289 0.42 -10.48 -18.33
N GLY A 290 0.86 -9.59 -17.43
CA GLY A 290 0.03 -9.12 -16.32
C GLY A 290 -1.11 -8.21 -16.78
N ASP A 291 -1.95 -7.75 -15.84
CA ASP A 291 -3.12 -6.95 -16.19
C ASP A 291 -2.72 -5.61 -16.84
N PRO A 292 -3.17 -5.33 -18.08
CA PRO A 292 -2.76 -4.14 -18.81
C PRO A 292 -3.30 -2.84 -18.20
N GLU A 293 -4.41 -2.85 -17.47
CA GLU A 293 -4.90 -1.66 -16.77
C GLU A 293 -4.00 -1.32 -15.57
N ILE A 294 -3.55 -2.33 -14.83
CA ILE A 294 -2.60 -2.14 -13.73
C ILE A 294 -1.29 -1.57 -14.26
N GLY A 295 -0.76 -2.17 -15.34
CA GLY A 295 0.44 -1.68 -16.00
C GLY A 295 0.31 -0.23 -16.47
N ARG A 296 -0.84 0.14 -17.07
CA ARG A 296 -1.12 1.52 -17.51
C ARG A 296 -1.17 2.51 -16.36
N ALA A 297 -1.88 2.20 -15.28
CA ALA A 297 -1.99 3.08 -14.11
C ALA A 297 -0.61 3.34 -13.46
N LEU A 298 0.20 2.29 -13.30
CA LEU A 298 1.57 2.41 -12.79
C LEU A 298 2.47 3.21 -13.73
N ASN A 299 2.35 3.00 -15.04
CA ASN A 299 3.11 3.74 -16.04
C ASN A 299 2.77 5.24 -16.02
N GLU A 300 1.47 5.58 -15.96
CA GLU A 300 1.02 6.97 -15.90
C GLU A 300 1.53 7.67 -14.63
N ALA A 301 1.48 6.99 -13.49
CA ALA A 301 2.04 7.50 -12.24
C ALA A 301 3.55 7.75 -12.38
N ALA A 302 4.29 6.78 -12.94
CA ALA A 302 5.72 6.90 -13.17
C ALA A 302 6.07 8.10 -14.07
N ASP A 303 5.32 8.31 -15.15
CA ASP A 303 5.54 9.41 -16.08
C ASP A 303 5.30 10.77 -15.42
N LYS A 304 4.25 10.90 -14.60
CA LYS A 304 3.99 12.12 -13.81
C LYS A 304 5.07 12.39 -12.77
N LEU A 305 5.53 11.35 -12.06
CA LEU A 305 6.62 11.47 -11.09
C LEU A 305 7.94 11.89 -11.76
N ASP A 306 8.26 11.31 -12.92
CA ASP A 306 9.45 11.67 -13.70
C ASP A 306 9.37 13.12 -14.21
N GLN A 307 8.18 13.57 -14.63
CA GLN A 307 7.97 14.98 -14.99
C GLN A 307 8.23 15.93 -13.82
N LEU A 308 7.76 15.59 -12.60
CA LEU A 308 8.06 16.36 -11.39
C LEU A 308 9.57 16.43 -11.13
N VAL A 309 10.27 15.30 -11.22
CA VAL A 309 11.72 15.23 -10.99
C VAL A 309 12.48 16.08 -12.01
N ARG A 310 12.16 15.95 -13.30
CA ARG A 310 12.83 16.69 -14.38
C ARG A 310 12.71 18.20 -14.25
N GLY A 311 11.58 18.70 -13.73
CA GLY A 311 11.37 20.13 -13.49
C GLY A 311 12.24 20.70 -12.35
N ASN A 312 12.71 19.85 -11.44
CA ASN A 312 13.23 20.27 -10.14
C ASN A 312 14.64 19.71 -9.85
N LEU A 313 15.39 19.39 -10.91
CA LEU A 313 16.69 18.73 -10.81
C LEU A 313 17.75 19.60 -10.09
N ASP A 314 18.47 18.96 -9.18
CA ASP A 314 19.74 19.47 -8.65
C ASP A 314 20.88 19.00 -9.55
N ARG A 315 21.46 19.93 -10.33
CA ARG A 315 22.57 19.66 -11.28
C ARG A 315 23.92 19.53 -10.59
N GLN A 316 24.03 19.85 -9.30
CA GLN A 316 25.28 19.77 -8.56
C GLN A 316 25.49 18.38 -7.95
N LYS A 317 24.41 17.62 -7.73
CA LYS A 317 24.46 16.25 -7.23
C LYS A 317 24.54 15.21 -8.36
N PRO A 318 25.33 14.13 -8.18
CA PRO A 318 25.45 13.07 -9.18
C PRO A 318 24.16 12.24 -9.28
N ALA A 319 24.02 11.47 -10.36
CA ALA A 319 22.97 10.47 -10.43
C ALA A 319 23.35 9.23 -9.61
N LEU A 320 22.41 8.70 -8.82
CA LEU A 320 22.60 7.49 -8.03
C LEU A 320 21.85 6.31 -8.64
N ARG A 321 22.29 5.09 -8.33
CA ARG A 321 21.60 3.85 -8.71
C ARG A 321 21.32 3.04 -7.45
N ALA A 322 20.17 2.39 -7.41
CA ALA A 322 19.86 1.41 -6.38
C ALA A 322 20.23 0.02 -6.88
N HIS A 323 20.71 -0.80 -5.96
CA HIS A 323 20.98 -2.22 -6.19
C HIS A 323 19.78 -3.00 -5.64
N LEU A 324 19.07 -3.70 -6.52
CA LEU A 324 18.02 -4.63 -6.13
C LEU A 324 18.63 -6.03 -6.04
N ASP A 325 18.71 -6.55 -4.82
CA ASP A 325 18.95 -7.97 -4.62
C ASP A 325 17.68 -8.74 -5.03
N THR A 326 17.82 -9.64 -6.00
CA THR A 326 16.76 -10.62 -6.27
C THR A 326 16.57 -11.55 -5.07
N PRO A 327 15.36 -12.10 -4.82
CA PRO A 327 15.10 -13.05 -3.72
C PRO A 327 16.04 -14.27 -3.68
N SER A 328 16.65 -14.62 -4.82
CA SER A 328 17.62 -15.72 -4.93
C SER A 328 19.08 -15.30 -4.60
N GLY A 329 19.33 -14.04 -4.23
CA GLY A 329 20.67 -13.49 -3.94
C GLY A 329 21.64 -13.53 -5.12
N THR A 330 21.16 -13.83 -6.34
CA THR A 330 22.03 -14.20 -7.47
C THR A 330 22.22 -13.08 -8.49
N ARG A 331 21.35 -12.06 -8.51
CA ARG A 331 21.48 -10.92 -9.43
C ARG A 331 21.25 -9.59 -8.69
N ILE A 332 22.18 -8.67 -8.93
CA ILE A 332 22.04 -7.25 -8.63
C ILE A 332 21.34 -6.62 -9.83
N VAL A 333 20.03 -6.39 -9.74
CA VAL A 333 19.33 -5.57 -10.74
C VAL A 333 19.64 -4.12 -10.41
N THR A 334 20.34 -3.43 -11.29
CA THR A 334 20.69 -2.03 -11.07
C THR A 334 19.56 -1.16 -11.63
N THR A 335 18.97 -0.28 -10.83
CA THR A 335 17.97 0.65 -11.36
C THR A 335 18.60 1.60 -12.40
N PRO A 336 17.79 2.14 -13.32
CA PRO A 336 18.16 3.32 -14.08
C PRO A 336 18.66 4.45 -13.14
N PRO A 337 19.62 5.28 -13.60
CA PRO A 337 20.18 6.35 -12.79
C PRO A 337 19.11 7.36 -12.38
N MET A 338 18.97 7.57 -11.07
CA MET A 338 18.05 8.51 -10.46
C MET A 338 18.77 9.82 -10.18
N ARG A 339 18.10 10.94 -10.46
CA ARG A 339 18.67 12.26 -10.25
C ARG A 339 18.08 12.92 -9.00
N ALA A 340 18.95 13.62 -8.28
CA ALA A 340 18.53 14.43 -7.14
C ALA A 340 17.64 15.60 -7.60
N VAL A 341 16.66 15.92 -6.75
CA VAL A 341 15.91 17.18 -6.80
C VAL A 341 16.51 18.20 -5.82
N ARG A 342 16.19 19.48 -5.99
CA ARG A 342 16.72 20.55 -5.13
C ARG A 342 16.15 20.42 -3.72
N ALA A 343 17.02 20.44 -2.71
CA ALA A 343 16.64 20.40 -1.29
C ALA A 343 15.45 21.30 -0.88
N PRO A 344 15.36 22.59 -1.28
CA PRO A 344 14.23 23.44 -0.90
C PRO A 344 12.88 23.02 -1.51
N GLU A 345 12.89 22.25 -2.60
CA GLU A 345 11.68 21.82 -3.31
C GLU A 345 11.20 20.43 -2.84
N VAL A 346 12.01 19.69 -2.08
CA VAL A 346 11.76 18.29 -1.70
C VAL A 346 10.41 18.08 -1.02
N ALA A 347 10.08 18.87 0.01
CA ALA A 347 8.85 18.69 0.77
C ALA A 347 7.59 18.93 -0.09
N ASP A 348 7.63 19.91 -0.99
CA ASP A 348 6.54 20.17 -1.93
C ASP A 348 6.45 19.06 -3.00
N LEU A 349 7.59 18.59 -3.50
CA LEU A 349 7.64 17.50 -4.47
C LEU A 349 7.13 16.18 -3.91
N LYS A 350 7.46 15.85 -2.66
CA LYS A 350 6.95 14.66 -1.99
C LYS A 350 5.43 14.70 -1.80
N ARG A 351 4.87 15.87 -1.44
CA ARG A 351 3.40 16.06 -1.39
C ARG A 351 2.74 15.85 -2.76
N ARG A 352 3.24 16.51 -3.81
CA ARG A 352 2.72 16.33 -5.17
C ARG A 352 2.89 14.89 -5.68
N ALA A 353 3.98 14.23 -5.31
CA ALA A 353 4.21 12.82 -5.61
C ALA A 353 3.19 11.91 -4.91
N ALA A 354 2.87 12.19 -3.64
CA ALA A 354 1.82 11.48 -2.92
C ALA A 354 0.44 11.64 -3.61
N ASP A 355 0.13 12.84 -4.11
CA ASP A 355 -1.12 13.08 -4.87
C ASP A 355 -1.16 12.29 -6.18
N ILE A 356 -0.02 12.13 -6.88
CA ILE A 356 0.08 11.29 -8.07
C ILE A 356 -0.20 9.83 -7.73
N LEU A 357 0.35 9.32 -6.63
CA LEU A 357 0.10 7.95 -6.19
C LEU A 357 -1.36 7.75 -5.77
N GLU A 358 -1.99 8.76 -5.16
CA GLU A 358 -3.41 8.74 -4.81
C GLU A 358 -4.33 8.74 -6.05
N GLN A 359 -3.96 9.45 -7.12
CA GLN A 359 -4.67 9.36 -8.40
C GLN A 359 -4.56 7.96 -8.99
N ALA A 360 -3.38 7.34 -8.96
CA ALA A 360 -3.18 5.98 -9.45
C ALA A 360 -4.00 4.96 -8.67
N GLU A 361 -4.02 5.08 -7.33
CA GLU A 361 -4.87 4.28 -6.44
C GLU A 361 -6.35 4.40 -6.82
N THR A 362 -6.84 5.63 -7.01
CA THR A 362 -8.23 5.91 -7.40
C THR A 362 -8.59 5.27 -8.75
N VAL A 363 -7.68 5.32 -9.72
CA VAL A 363 -7.87 4.67 -11.03
C VAL A 363 -8.00 3.16 -10.87
N LEU A 364 -7.13 2.52 -10.08
CA LEU A 364 -7.17 1.08 -9.83
C LEU A 364 -8.45 0.65 -9.09
N LEU A 365 -8.87 1.40 -8.06
CA LEU A 365 -10.09 1.11 -7.31
C LEU A 365 -11.34 1.26 -8.18
N ARG A 366 -11.38 2.27 -9.05
CA ARG A 366 -12.48 2.41 -10.03
C ARG A 366 -12.49 1.23 -11.00
N SER A 367 -11.34 0.84 -11.54
CA SER A 367 -11.22 -0.37 -12.37
C SER A 367 -11.76 -1.58 -11.62
N ALA A 368 -11.39 -1.78 -10.34
CA ALA A 368 -11.87 -2.89 -9.51
C ALA A 368 -13.41 -3.04 -9.49
N THR A 369 -14.14 -1.92 -9.48
CA THR A 369 -15.63 -1.94 -9.49
C THR A 369 -16.26 -2.31 -10.84
N THR A 370 -15.48 -2.26 -11.92
CA THR A 370 -15.94 -2.49 -13.30
C THR A 370 -15.61 -3.87 -13.85
N VAL A 371 -14.80 -4.66 -13.15
CA VAL A 371 -14.36 -6.00 -13.54
C VAL A 371 -14.86 -7.10 -12.60
N GLY A 372 -14.83 -8.35 -13.04
CA GLY A 372 -15.31 -9.50 -12.26
C GLY A 372 -14.54 -9.75 -10.95
N PRO A 373 -15.10 -10.55 -10.02
CA PRO A 373 -14.70 -10.62 -8.61
C PRO A 373 -13.24 -11.05 -8.35
N THR A 374 -12.67 -11.91 -9.18
CA THR A 374 -11.24 -12.29 -9.06
C THR A 374 -10.32 -11.15 -9.48
N ARG A 375 -10.70 -10.44 -10.53
CA ARG A 375 -9.94 -9.35 -11.10
C ARG A 375 -10.04 -8.11 -10.20
N SER A 376 -11.20 -7.84 -9.60
CA SER A 376 -11.39 -6.76 -8.62
C SER A 376 -10.48 -6.89 -7.38
N LEU A 377 -10.26 -8.12 -6.88
CA LEU A 377 -9.36 -8.38 -5.76
C LEU A 377 -7.90 -8.02 -6.12
N SER A 378 -7.47 -8.31 -7.35
CA SER A 378 -6.13 -7.97 -7.82
C SER A 378 -5.89 -6.46 -7.83
N PHE A 379 -6.85 -5.68 -8.33
CA PHE A 379 -6.77 -4.22 -8.31
C PHE A 379 -6.72 -3.66 -6.88
N GLN A 380 -7.53 -4.19 -5.97
CA GLN A 380 -7.55 -3.75 -4.56
C GLN A 380 -6.21 -4.00 -3.86
N ARG A 381 -5.60 -5.18 -4.07
CA ARG A 381 -4.28 -5.51 -3.47
C ARG A 381 -3.18 -4.59 -3.99
N VAL A 382 -3.15 -4.33 -5.29
CA VAL A 382 -2.17 -3.41 -5.87
C VAL A 382 -2.39 -1.98 -5.40
N ALA A 383 -3.64 -1.52 -5.31
CA ALA A 383 -3.99 -0.21 -4.75
C ALA A 383 -3.51 -0.06 -3.30
N ALA A 384 -3.71 -1.08 -2.46
CA ALA A 384 -3.24 -1.08 -1.08
C ALA A 384 -1.70 -0.98 -0.98
N ALA A 385 -0.96 -1.68 -1.85
CA ALA A 385 0.50 -1.57 -1.90
C ALA A 385 0.98 -0.17 -2.33
N ILE A 386 0.28 0.49 -3.27
CA ILE A 386 0.57 1.88 -3.65
C ILE A 386 0.30 2.84 -2.47
N ASN A 387 -0.76 2.61 -1.70
CA ASN A 387 -1.07 3.41 -0.52
C ASN A 387 0.04 3.33 0.53
N SER A 388 0.66 2.16 0.71
CA SER A 388 1.84 2.02 1.59
C SER A 388 3.00 2.92 1.14
N ASN A 389 3.26 3.00 -0.17
CA ASN A 389 4.30 3.88 -0.73
C ASN A 389 3.99 5.37 -0.54
N LYS A 390 2.70 5.74 -0.54
CA LYS A 390 2.24 7.12 -0.27
C LYS A 390 2.56 7.57 1.14
N VAL A 391 2.47 6.68 2.13
CA VAL A 391 2.80 7.00 3.54
C VAL A 391 4.25 7.48 3.67
N LEU A 392 5.19 6.82 2.99
CA LEU A 392 6.61 7.23 3.00
C LEU A 392 6.84 8.64 2.43
N LEU A 393 6.03 9.07 1.46
CA LEU A 393 6.13 10.40 0.88
C LEU A 393 5.53 11.48 1.80
N ARG A 394 4.73 11.08 2.80
CA ARG A 394 4.10 11.98 3.77
C ARG A 394 4.84 12.06 5.11
N SER A 395 5.73 11.10 5.40
CA SER A 395 6.39 10.95 6.69
C SER A 395 7.66 11.79 6.91
N SER A 396 7.89 12.86 6.12
CA SER A 396 9.11 13.69 6.20
C SER A 396 8.83 15.16 6.39
#